data_AF-A0A1I2WJ55-F1
#
_entry.id   AF-A0A1I2WJ55-F1
#
_cell.length_a   1.000
_cell.length_b   1.000
_cell.length_c   1.000
_cell.angle_alpha   90.00
_cell.angle_beta   90.00
_cell.angle_gamma   90.00
#
_symmetry.space_group_name_H-M   'P 1'
#
loop_
_entity.id
_entity.type
_entity.pdbx_description
1 polymer ?
#
loop_
_entity_poly.entity_id
_entity_poly.type
_entity_poly.pdbx_seq_one_letter_code
_entity_poly.pdbx_strand_id
1 'polypeptide(L)'
;MDAGSPSYKGFRYPAEIIAYCVWLYHRFPLSFREVEELMLARGVIVSYETIRQWCAKFGPAYAAGLRRRKPRAGDKWHLDEVFVKINGERRYLWRAVDQDGNVLDVLVQSRRDAKAARRFMAKLMKKQCRVPRLWSPTSSAATASPTAS
;
A
#
# COMPACT_ATOMS: atom_id res chain seq x y z
N MET A 1 -15.73 -4.40 -15.81
CA MET A 1 -15.71 -5.69 -15.09
C MET A 1 -15.71 -5.39 -13.61
N ASP A 2 -16.87 -5.51 -13.00
CA ASP A 2 -17.07 -5.27 -11.58
C ASP A 2 -16.23 -6.26 -10.78
N ALA A 3 -15.30 -5.75 -9.98
CA ALA A 3 -14.73 -6.53 -8.90
C ALA A 3 -15.87 -6.75 -7.90
N GLY A 4 -16.58 -7.88 -8.05
CA GLY A 4 -17.79 -8.21 -7.30
C GLY A 4 -17.55 -8.05 -5.81
N SER A 5 -18.54 -7.48 -5.12
CA SER A 5 -18.53 -7.36 -3.66
C SER A 5 -18.18 -8.72 -3.04
N PRO A 6 -17.25 -8.76 -2.06
CA PRO A 6 -16.83 -10.01 -1.46
C PRO A 6 -18.03 -10.76 -0.86
N SER A 7 -18.18 -12.04 -1.19
CA SER A 7 -19.23 -12.88 -0.61
C SER A 7 -18.84 -13.37 0.78
N TYR A 8 -19.68 -13.06 1.77
CA TYR A 8 -19.55 -13.48 3.17
C TYR A 8 -20.33 -14.76 3.49
N LYS A 9 -20.89 -15.43 2.48
CA LYS A 9 -21.67 -16.65 2.68
C LYS A 9 -20.79 -17.77 3.27
N GLY A 10 -21.32 -18.48 4.26
CA GLY A 10 -20.65 -19.63 4.89
C GLY A 10 -19.68 -19.29 6.03
N PHE A 11 -19.61 -18.04 6.48
CA PHE A 11 -18.86 -17.68 7.68
C PHE A 11 -19.73 -17.74 8.93
N ARG A 12 -19.13 -18.16 10.04
CA ARG A 12 -19.76 -18.21 11.36
C ARG A 12 -20.10 -16.81 11.90
N TYR A 13 -19.34 -15.80 11.52
CA TYR A 13 -19.50 -14.43 11.99
C TYR A 13 -20.34 -13.60 11.02
N PRO A 14 -21.12 -12.63 11.52
CA PRO A 14 -21.84 -11.68 10.66
C PRO A 14 -20.89 -10.94 9.72
N ALA A 15 -21.39 -10.61 8.53
CA ALA A 15 -20.61 -9.94 7.50
C ALA A 15 -20.03 -8.61 7.99
N GLU A 16 -20.77 -7.91 8.86
CA GLU A 16 -20.40 -6.63 9.47
C GLU A 16 -19.17 -6.75 10.37
N ILE A 17 -19.07 -7.84 11.16
CA ILE A 17 -17.91 -8.10 12.02
C ILE A 17 -16.68 -8.39 11.18
N ILE A 18 -16.82 -9.24 10.17
CA ILE A 18 -15.74 -9.58 9.24
C ILE A 18 -15.24 -8.33 8.52
N ALA A 19 -16.18 -7.56 7.96
CA ALA A 19 -15.94 -6.29 7.30
C ALA A 19 -15.18 -5.32 8.22
N TYR A 20 -15.61 -5.19 9.47
CA TYR A 20 -15.03 -4.28 10.44
C TYR A 20 -13.58 -4.66 10.81
N CYS A 21 -13.31 -5.93 11.08
CA CYS A 21 -11.95 -6.40 11.37
C CYS A 21 -10.99 -6.16 10.19
N VAL A 22 -11.44 -6.48 8.97
CA VAL A 22 -10.65 -6.26 7.75
C VAL A 22 -10.42 -4.77 7.52
N TRP A 23 -11.43 -3.94 7.77
CA TRP A 23 -11.31 -2.48 7.66
C TRP A 23 -10.32 -1.90 8.67
N LEU A 24 -10.39 -2.29 9.95
CA LEU A 24 -9.45 -1.84 10.98
C LEU A 24 -8.01 -2.10 10.59
N TYR A 25 -7.71 -3.33 10.16
CA TYR A 25 -6.36 -3.73 9.75
C TYR A 25 -5.84 -2.94 8.53
N HIS A 26 -6.70 -2.66 7.53
CA HIS A 26 -6.26 -1.93 6.33
C HIS A 26 -6.26 -0.41 6.50
N ARG A 27 -7.01 0.12 7.48
CA ARG A 27 -7.17 1.57 7.68
C ARG A 27 -6.21 2.15 8.71
N PHE A 28 -5.80 1.36 9.69
CA PHE A 28 -4.94 1.75 10.80
C PHE A 28 -3.71 0.85 10.90
N PRO A 29 -2.60 1.32 11.49
CA PRO A 29 -1.38 0.53 11.66
C PRO A 29 -1.53 -0.49 12.81
N LEU A 30 -2.59 -1.30 12.79
CA LEU A 30 -2.88 -2.31 13.79
C LEU A 30 -2.39 -3.69 13.32
N SER A 31 -1.79 -4.44 14.24
CA SER A 31 -1.52 -5.86 14.11
C SER A 31 -2.81 -6.69 14.27
N PHE A 32 -2.79 -7.94 13.81
CA PHE A 32 -3.95 -8.83 13.98
C PHE A 32 -4.31 -9.09 15.44
N ARG A 33 -3.33 -9.05 16.35
CA ARG A 33 -3.54 -9.21 17.80
C ARG A 33 -4.25 -8.00 18.39
N GLU A 34 -3.84 -6.80 18.00
CA GLU A 34 -4.53 -5.57 18.44
C GLU A 34 -5.98 -5.53 17.93
N VAL A 35 -6.25 -6.00 16.70
CA VAL A 35 -7.63 -6.10 16.20
C VAL A 35 -8.45 -7.12 17.00
N GLU A 36 -7.87 -8.27 17.36
CA GLU A 36 -8.48 -9.26 18.24
C GLU A 36 -8.81 -8.67 19.62
N GLU A 37 -7.87 -7.95 20.25
CA GLU A 37 -8.09 -7.28 21.53
C GLU A 37 -9.21 -6.23 21.45
N LEU A 38 -9.25 -5.44 20.37
CA LEU A 38 -10.33 -4.46 20.14
C LEU A 38 -11.70 -5.12 19.95
N MET A 39 -11.75 -6.33 19.37
CA MET A 39 -13.00 -7.08 19.23
C MET A 39 -13.43 -7.69 20.57
N LEU A 40 -12.47 -8.21 21.34
CA LEU A 40 -12.72 -8.73 22.68
C LEU A 40 -13.29 -7.66 23.62
N ALA A 41 -12.75 -6.45 23.57
CA ALA A 41 -13.26 -5.30 24.32
C ALA A 41 -14.73 -4.95 23.98
N ARG A 42 -15.23 -5.41 22.83
CA ARG A 42 -16.62 -5.24 22.37
C ARG A 42 -17.48 -6.48 22.58
N GLY A 43 -16.97 -7.49 23.29
CA GLY A 43 -17.65 -8.76 23.55
C GLY A 43 -17.62 -9.73 22.37
N VAL A 44 -16.82 -9.48 21.34
CA VAL A 44 -16.68 -10.36 20.17
C VAL A 44 -15.42 -11.20 20.32
N ILE A 45 -15.60 -12.48 20.64
CA ILE A 45 -14.50 -13.45 20.74
C ILE A 45 -14.16 -13.92 19.33
N VAL A 46 -12.98 -13.53 18.81
CA VAL A 46 -12.48 -13.95 17.50
C VAL A 46 -10.96 -14.03 17.54
N SER A 47 -10.38 -15.11 17.00
CA SER A 47 -8.93 -15.29 17.06
C SER A 47 -8.15 -14.42 16.05
N TYR A 48 -6.92 -14.03 16.38
CA TYR A 48 -6.03 -13.35 15.41
C TYR A 48 -5.87 -14.12 14.09
N GLU A 49 -5.88 -15.47 14.13
CA GLU A 49 -5.77 -16.30 12.93
C GLU A 49 -6.99 -16.20 12.04
N THR A 50 -8.18 -16.11 12.65
CA THR A 50 -9.45 -15.89 11.94
C THR A 50 -9.42 -14.53 11.23
N ILE A 51 -8.97 -13.48 11.93
CA ILE A 51 -8.82 -12.13 11.36
C ILE A 51 -7.81 -12.14 10.21
N ARG A 52 -6.67 -12.83 10.37
CA ARG A 52 -5.66 -12.98 9.33
C ARG A 52 -6.21 -13.66 8.08
N GLN A 53 -6.99 -14.73 8.22
CA GLN A 53 -7.64 -15.42 7.11
C GLN A 53 -8.66 -14.53 6.39
N TRP A 54 -9.45 -13.76 7.14
CA TRP A 54 -10.37 -12.77 6.57
C TRP A 54 -9.64 -11.68 5.81
N CYS A 55 -8.54 -11.15 6.36
CA CYS A 55 -7.72 -10.15 5.67
C CYS A 55 -7.09 -10.72 4.39
N ALA A 56 -6.65 -11.98 4.40
CA ALA A 56 -6.15 -12.63 3.19
C ALA A 56 -7.24 -12.78 2.11
N LYS A 57 -8.47 -13.16 2.51
CA LYS A 57 -9.59 -13.40 1.58
C LYS A 57 -10.23 -12.10 1.07
N PHE A 58 -10.50 -11.16 1.95
CA PHE A 58 -11.30 -9.96 1.68
C PHE A 58 -10.47 -8.69 1.54
N GLY A 59 -9.23 -8.69 2.03
CA GLY A 59 -8.31 -7.56 1.94
C GLY A 59 -8.12 -7.01 0.53
N PRO A 60 -7.97 -7.83 -0.54
CA PRO A 60 -7.83 -7.31 -1.89
C PRO A 60 -9.01 -6.42 -2.34
N ALA A 61 -10.25 -6.84 -2.03
CA ALA A 61 -11.45 -6.06 -2.34
C ALA A 61 -11.53 -4.77 -1.51
N TYR A 62 -11.21 -4.85 -0.22
CA TYR A 62 -11.13 -3.69 0.67
C TYR A 62 -10.09 -2.67 0.21
N ALA A 63 -8.87 -3.14 -0.07
CA ALA A 63 -7.79 -2.30 -0.56
C ALA A 63 -8.13 -1.68 -1.92
N ALA A 64 -8.88 -2.39 -2.78
CA ALA A 64 -9.39 -1.82 -4.03
C ALA A 64 -10.40 -0.69 -3.79
N GLY A 65 -11.35 -0.89 -2.86
CA GLY A 65 -12.29 0.14 -2.44
C GLY A 65 -11.60 1.38 -1.85
N LEU A 66 -10.62 1.18 -0.96
CA LEU A 66 -9.82 2.27 -0.40
C LEU A 66 -9.04 3.03 -1.47
N ARG A 67 -8.43 2.32 -2.44
CA ARG A 67 -7.74 2.95 -3.57
C ARG A 67 -8.67 3.79 -4.46
N ARG A 68 -9.92 3.35 -4.68
CA ARG A 68 -10.91 4.12 -5.46
C ARG A 68 -11.34 5.42 -4.77
N ARG A 69 -11.32 5.44 -3.43
CA ARG A 69 -11.67 6.62 -2.62
C ARG A 69 -10.48 7.56 -2.38
N LYS A 70 -9.27 7.19 -2.80
CA LYS A 70 -8.11 8.07 -2.65
C LYS A 70 -8.34 9.39 -3.41
N PRO A 71 -7.85 10.51 -2.89
CA PRO A 71 -7.82 11.77 -3.63
C PRO A 71 -7.20 11.56 -5.01
N ARG A 72 -7.67 12.34 -6.00
CA ARG A 72 -7.02 12.38 -7.31
C ARG A 72 -5.57 12.82 -7.12
N ALA A 73 -4.65 12.17 -7.82
CA ALA A 73 -3.24 12.52 -7.75
C ALA A 73 -3.02 13.98 -8.13
N GLY A 74 -2.15 14.64 -7.38
CA GLY A 74 -1.65 15.96 -7.69
C GLY A 74 -0.95 16.05 -9.05
N ASP A 75 -0.65 17.28 -9.50
CA ASP A 75 -0.07 17.53 -10.83
C ASP A 75 1.46 17.40 -10.87
N LYS A 76 2.14 17.24 -9.73
CA LYS A 76 3.59 17.04 -9.62
C LYS A 76 3.87 15.71 -8.95
N TRP A 77 4.67 14.88 -9.59
CA TRP A 77 4.99 13.54 -9.08
C TRP A 77 6.48 13.41 -8.81
N HIS A 78 6.80 12.72 -7.72
CA HIS A 78 8.14 12.36 -7.29
C HIS A 78 8.28 10.84 -7.27
N LEU A 79 9.45 10.34 -7.63
CA LEU A 79 9.80 8.93 -7.43
C LEU A 79 11.00 8.84 -6.53
N ASP A 80 10.75 8.21 -5.38
CA ASP A 80 11.77 7.96 -4.37
C ASP A 80 12.26 6.51 -4.49
N GLU A 81 13.57 6.33 -4.33
CA GLU A 81 14.21 5.02 -4.17
C GLU A 81 14.58 4.85 -2.69
N VAL A 82 14.04 3.82 -2.04
CA VAL A 82 14.38 3.49 -0.65
C VAL A 82 14.69 2.00 -0.49
N PHE A 83 15.48 1.66 0.52
CA PHE A 83 15.82 0.27 0.84
C PHE A 83 14.90 -0.24 1.96
N VAL A 84 14.29 -1.40 1.75
CA VAL A 84 13.49 -2.09 2.77
C VAL A 84 14.01 -3.50 3.02
N LYS A 85 13.97 -3.95 4.27
CA LYS A 85 14.33 -5.33 4.63
C LYS A 85 13.06 -6.16 4.72
N ILE A 86 12.91 -7.14 3.84
CA ILE A 86 11.77 -8.06 3.80
C ILE A 86 12.31 -9.47 3.99
N ASN A 87 11.85 -10.16 5.05
CA ASN A 87 12.31 -11.52 5.42
C ASN A 87 13.85 -11.65 5.52
N GLY A 88 14.51 -10.65 6.09
CA GLY A 88 15.97 -10.67 6.22
C GLY A 88 16.74 -10.12 5.02
N GLU A 89 16.12 -10.03 3.85
CA GLU A 89 16.76 -9.59 2.61
C GLU A 89 16.52 -8.10 2.33
N ARG A 90 17.57 -7.38 1.92
CA ARG A 90 17.44 -6.00 1.43
C ARG A 90 16.83 -6.00 0.04
N ARG A 91 15.79 -5.18 -0.15
CA ARG A 91 15.09 -4.98 -1.43
C ARG A 91 15.00 -3.49 -1.74
N TYR A 92 14.96 -3.18 -3.02
CA TYR A 92 14.78 -1.84 -3.56
C TYR A 92 13.29 -1.54 -3.67
N LEU A 93 12.85 -0.44 -3.08
CA LEU A 93 11.47 0.06 -3.13
C LEU A 93 11.46 1.37 -3.91
N TRP A 94 10.77 1.37 -5.04
CA TRP A 94 10.45 2.57 -5.79
C TRP A 94 9.05 3.03 -5.42
N ARG A 95 8.90 4.25 -4.92
CA ARG A 95 7.61 4.80 -4.50
C ARG A 95 7.29 6.04 -5.31
N ALA A 96 6.19 6.01 -6.06
CA ALA A 96 5.66 7.18 -6.73
C ALA A 96 4.70 7.92 -5.79
N VAL A 97 4.99 9.19 -5.51
CA VAL A 97 4.18 10.06 -4.66
C VAL A 97 3.84 11.35 -5.41
N ASP A 98 2.71 11.98 -5.06
CA ASP A 98 2.41 13.34 -5.53
C ASP A 98 2.94 14.42 -4.58
N GLN A 99 2.75 15.70 -4.93
CA GLN A 99 3.22 16.83 -4.10
C GLN A 99 2.59 16.89 -2.70
N ASP A 100 1.43 16.26 -2.50
CA ASP A 100 0.71 16.25 -1.23
C ASP A 100 1.12 15.04 -0.38
N GLY A 101 2.10 14.26 -0.85
CA GLY A 101 2.62 13.07 -0.17
C GLY A 101 1.75 11.82 -0.37
N ASN A 102 0.74 11.85 -1.25
CA ASN A 102 -0.09 10.69 -1.51
C ASN A 102 0.69 9.66 -2.32
N VAL A 103 0.76 8.43 -1.82
CA VAL A 103 1.36 7.32 -2.55
C VAL A 103 0.44 6.89 -3.70
N LEU A 104 0.96 7.07 -4.92
CA LEU A 104 0.31 6.75 -6.19
C LEU A 104 0.45 5.27 -6.53
N ASP A 105 1.68 4.75 -6.48
CA ASP A 105 1.98 3.33 -6.70
C ASP A 105 3.37 2.97 -6.15
N VAL A 106 3.65 1.68 -6.02
CA VAL A 106 4.90 1.17 -5.42
C VAL A 106 5.41 -0.04 -6.19
N LEU A 107 6.73 -0.12 -6.39
CA LEU A 107 7.43 -1.26 -6.99
C LEU A 107 8.54 -1.75 -6.07
N VAL A 108 8.50 -3.04 -5.69
CA VAL A 108 9.57 -3.71 -4.93
C VAL A 108 10.40 -4.58 -5.88
N GLN A 109 11.72 -4.54 -5.76
CA GLN A 109 12.65 -5.34 -6.55
C GLN A 109 13.79 -5.90 -5.70
N SER A 110 14.25 -7.12 -6.00
CA SER A 110 15.41 -7.70 -5.31
C SER A 110 16.74 -7.03 -5.70
N ARG A 111 16.80 -6.39 -6.88
CA ARG A 111 17.98 -5.68 -7.39
C ARG A 111 17.57 -4.32 -7.95
N ARG A 112 18.51 -3.37 -7.99
CA ARG A 112 18.30 -2.05 -8.60
C ARG A 112 18.14 -2.21 -10.10
N ASP A 113 16.94 -1.96 -10.63
CA ASP A 113 16.66 -1.98 -12.07
C ASP A 113 15.88 -0.72 -12.48
N ALA A 114 16.64 0.26 -12.98
CA ALA A 114 16.09 1.53 -13.47
C ALA A 114 15.19 1.35 -14.71
N LYS A 115 15.35 0.28 -15.50
CA LYS A 115 14.48 -0.01 -16.65
C LYS A 115 13.11 -0.46 -16.17
N ALA A 116 13.06 -1.31 -15.14
CA ALA A 116 11.81 -1.69 -14.50
C ALA A 116 11.13 -0.49 -13.82
N ALA A 117 11.87 0.38 -13.15
CA ALA A 117 11.33 1.61 -12.57
C ALA A 117 10.72 2.55 -13.64
N ARG A 118 11.39 2.72 -14.79
CA ARG A 118 10.83 3.47 -15.94
C ARG A 118 9.57 2.84 -16.51
N ARG A 119 9.53 1.51 -16.68
CA ARG A 119 8.32 0.79 -17.12
C ARG A 119 7.17 0.94 -16.13
N PHE A 120 7.48 0.90 -14.84
CA PHE A 120 6.53 1.13 -13.76
C PHE A 120 5.93 2.53 -13.85
N MET A 121 6.76 3.56 -14.04
CA MET A 121 6.29 4.94 -14.21
C MET A 121 5.41 5.11 -15.46
N ALA A 122 5.80 4.52 -16.60
CA ALA A 122 4.99 4.54 -17.81
C ALA A 122 3.62 3.87 -17.63
N LYS A 123 3.56 2.74 -16.90
CA LYS A 123 2.30 2.09 -16.54
C LYS A 123 1.45 2.95 -15.62
N LEU A 124 2.07 3.64 -14.65
CA LEU A 124 1.38 4.53 -13.74
C LEU A 124 0.71 5.69 -14.47
N MET A 125 1.42 6.36 -15.39
CA MET A 125 0.86 7.45 -16.21
C MET A 125 -0.35 6.97 -17.04
N LYS A 126 -0.24 5.79 -17.67
CA LYS A 126 -1.36 5.17 -18.39
C LYS A 126 -2.56 4.89 -17.50
N LYS A 127 -2.32 4.33 -16.30
CA LYS A 127 -3.37 3.99 -15.32
C LYS A 127 -4.11 5.22 -14.78
N GLN A 128 -3.40 6.34 -14.64
CA GLN A 128 -3.99 7.60 -14.19
C GLN A 128 -4.56 8.45 -15.34
N CYS A 129 -4.36 8.04 -16.59
CA CYS A 129 -4.67 8.82 -17.80
C CYS A 129 -4.10 10.25 -17.73
N ARG A 130 -2.91 10.41 -17.12
CA ARG A 130 -2.32 11.73 -16.87
C ARG A 130 -0.80 11.66 -16.95
N VAL A 131 -0.23 12.72 -17.50
CA VAL A 131 1.20 13.02 -17.43
C VAL A 131 1.34 14.18 -16.44
N PRO A 132 2.12 14.03 -15.35
CA PRO A 132 2.34 15.13 -14.42
C PRO A 132 3.01 16.31 -15.16
N ARG A 133 2.68 17.54 -14.78
CA ARG A 133 3.31 18.74 -15.35
C ARG A 133 4.80 18.83 -14.98
N LEU A 134 5.15 18.31 -13.80
CA LEU A 134 6.52 18.22 -13.34
C LEU A 134 6.78 16.81 -12.79
N TRP A 135 7.87 16.22 -13.25
CA TRP A 135 8.40 14.95 -12.77
C TRP A 135 9.86 15.15 -12.39
N SER A 136 10.21 14.74 -11.18
CA SER A 136 11.61 14.75 -10.73
C SER A 136 11.94 13.39 -10.10
N PRO A 137 12.91 12.63 -10.63
CA PRO A 137 13.44 11.48 -9.91
C PRO A 137 14.19 12.03 -8.70
N THR A 138 13.71 11.69 -7.49
CA THR A 138 14.42 12.06 -6.26
C THR A 138 15.66 11.17 -6.16
N SER A 139 16.75 11.61 -6.76
CA SER A 139 18.08 11.07 -6.49
C SER A 139 18.54 11.64 -5.16
N SER A 140 18.42 10.87 -4.07
CA SER A 140 19.23 11.14 -2.88
C SER A 140 20.69 10.75 -3.19
N ALA A 141 21.39 11.64 -3.89
CA ALA A 141 22.83 11.63 -4.04
C ALA A 141 23.36 13.08 -4.02
N ALA A 142 23.19 13.73 -2.88
CA ALA A 142 23.98 14.83 -2.37
C ALA A 142 24.02 14.58 -0.86
N THR A 143 25.15 14.23 -0.24
CA THR A 143 26.25 15.15 0.03
C THR A 143 27.52 14.37 0.35
N ALA A 144 28.60 14.62 -0.40
CA ALA A 144 29.98 14.58 0.08
C ALA A 144 30.85 15.33 -0.94
N SER A 145 30.95 16.65 -0.76
CA SER A 145 32.05 17.44 -1.32
C SER A 145 33.23 17.32 -0.34
N PRO A 146 34.41 16.82 -0.72
CA PRO A 146 35.62 17.09 0.03
C PRO A 146 36.14 18.45 -0.43
N THR A 147 36.12 19.41 0.49
CA THR A 147 36.76 20.71 0.39
C THR A 147 38.25 20.52 0.13
N ALA A 148 38.77 21.29 -0.82
CA ALA A 148 40.20 21.44 -1.08
C ALA A 148 40.91 22.07 0.12
N SER A 149 42.15 21.63 0.38
CA SER A 149 43.22 22.39 1.02
C SER A 149 44.53 21.92 0.42
#